data_AF-A0A2M6WW48-F1
#
_entry.id   AF-A0A2M6WW48-F1
#
_cell.length_a   1.000
_cell.length_b   1.000
_cell.length_c   1.000
_cell.angle_alpha   90.00
_cell.angle_beta   90.00
_cell.angle_gamma   90.00
#
_symmetry.space_group_name_H-M   'P 1'
#
loop_
_entity.id
_entity.type
_entity.pdbx_description
1 polymer ?
#
loop_
_entity_poly.entity_id
_entity_poly.type
_entity_poly.pdbx_seq_one_letter_code
_entity_poly.pdbx_strand_id
1 'polypeptide(L)'
;MIKTKNTSWEIFSPSYLEKIFSTNLEDGLLSDKIANYQKKYGKNIFETKEEITIIDKIAKQFISPLALILLGAGIVTFFLREFLDTIVIFAALIINVIIGVFYEERASRAFEKLNKAQIKYTTVIRDGKKSVILSENLVPGDIVALDGGFQVPADIRILKANNLSADEASLTGEWVPVLKESKTFQKKTPLYERSNMVWKGTLILSGNGIGIVVETGENTEIGKIAKQLGTIRAHPTPLQLNIRKISKFIIYIIIASITIILIIGILRGEQFGEMFLIAIAIAVSAMP
;
A
#
# COMPACT_ATOMS: atom_id res chain seq x y z
N MET A 1 17.35 -21.20 -13.90
CA MET A 1 17.02 -19.92 -13.24
C MET A 1 15.77 -19.37 -13.91
N ILE A 2 14.56 -19.71 -13.43
CA ILE A 2 13.31 -19.31 -14.09
C ILE A 2 12.96 -17.90 -13.60
N LYS A 3 13.30 -16.89 -14.41
CA LYS A 3 12.78 -15.53 -14.24
C LYS A 3 11.28 -15.54 -14.47
N THR A 4 10.57 -14.99 -13.50
CA THR A 4 9.13 -14.77 -13.39
C THR A 4 8.55 -14.02 -14.59
N LYS A 5 8.13 -14.75 -15.62
CA LYS A 5 7.14 -14.29 -16.59
C LYS A 5 6.07 -15.38 -16.72
N ASN A 6 4.98 -15.19 -16.00
CA ASN A 6 3.69 -15.85 -16.24
C ASN A 6 3.73 -17.39 -16.14
N THR A 7 4.33 -17.93 -15.07
CA THR A 7 4.39 -19.37 -14.80
C THR A 7 3.01 -19.91 -14.45
N SER A 8 2.53 -20.86 -15.24
CA SER A 8 1.22 -21.50 -15.06
C SER A 8 1.33 -22.68 -14.08
N TRP A 9 1.32 -22.37 -12.79
CA TRP A 9 1.39 -23.36 -11.70
C TRP A 9 0.22 -24.36 -11.72
N GLU A 10 -0.92 -23.99 -12.32
CA GLU A 10 -2.13 -24.81 -12.45
C GLU A 10 -1.94 -26.05 -13.35
N ILE A 11 -0.96 -26.03 -14.24
CA ILE A 11 -0.69 -27.09 -15.23
C ILE A 11 0.27 -28.15 -14.67
N PHE A 12 1.14 -27.75 -13.75
CA PHE A 12 2.20 -28.61 -13.26
C PHE A 12 1.69 -29.69 -12.31
N SER A 13 2.20 -30.90 -12.51
CA SER A 13 1.93 -32.04 -11.64
C SER A 13 2.57 -31.85 -10.27
N PRO A 14 1.99 -32.42 -9.20
CA PRO A 14 2.60 -32.42 -7.87
C PRO A 14 4.07 -32.91 -7.88
N SER A 15 4.35 -33.98 -8.63
CA SER A 15 5.69 -34.55 -8.79
C SER A 15 6.70 -33.61 -9.47
N TYR A 16 6.23 -32.71 -10.35
CA TYR A 16 7.09 -31.70 -10.97
C TYR A 16 7.39 -30.55 -10.00
N LEU A 17 6.40 -30.14 -9.21
CA LEU A 17 6.56 -29.11 -8.19
C LEU A 17 7.51 -29.56 -7.08
N GLU A 18 7.41 -30.83 -6.67
CA GLU A 18 8.33 -31.47 -5.73
C GLU A 18 9.79 -31.31 -6.16
N LYS A 19 10.08 -31.58 -7.44
CA LYS A 19 11.41 -31.42 -8.04
C LYS A 19 11.85 -29.96 -8.12
N ILE A 20 10.98 -29.06 -8.60
CA ILE A 20 11.32 -27.63 -8.76
C ILE A 20 11.69 -27.01 -7.41
N PHE A 21 10.86 -27.24 -6.40
CA PHE A 21 11.05 -26.64 -5.09
C PHE A 21 11.95 -27.46 -4.19
N SER A 22 12.40 -28.65 -4.64
CA SER A 22 13.23 -29.57 -3.86
C SER A 22 12.65 -29.83 -2.46
N THR A 23 11.33 -29.98 -2.42
CA THR A 23 10.53 -30.26 -1.21
C THR A 23 10.06 -31.71 -1.26
N ASN A 24 9.59 -32.27 -0.14
CA ASN A 24 8.87 -33.54 -0.13
C ASN A 24 7.37 -33.23 0.08
N LEU A 25 6.47 -33.90 -0.65
CA LEU A 25 5.04 -33.58 -0.57
C LEU A 25 4.37 -34.04 0.75
N GLU A 26 4.96 -35.01 1.45
CA GLU A 26 4.49 -35.53 2.74
C GLU A 26 5.23 -34.87 3.90
N ASP A 27 6.57 -34.83 3.84
CA ASP A 27 7.41 -34.33 4.92
C ASP A 27 7.67 -32.81 4.86
N GLY A 28 7.37 -32.19 3.72
CA GLY A 28 7.61 -30.78 3.48
C GLY A 28 9.08 -30.43 3.26
N LEU A 29 9.41 -29.15 3.48
CA LEU A 29 10.77 -28.65 3.33
C LEU A 29 11.65 -29.04 4.52
N LEU A 30 12.92 -29.31 4.22
CA LEU A 30 13.96 -29.49 5.23
C LEU A 30 14.37 -28.14 5.83
N SER A 31 14.55 -28.09 7.15
CA SER A 31 14.90 -26.85 7.86
C SER A 31 16.16 -26.16 7.32
N ASP A 32 17.16 -26.93 6.89
CA ASP A 32 18.43 -26.40 6.36
C ASP A 32 18.28 -25.60 5.06
N LYS A 33 17.21 -25.84 4.29
CA LYS A 33 16.95 -25.11 3.04
C LYS A 33 16.30 -23.75 3.26
N ILE A 34 15.64 -23.55 4.41
CA ILE A 34 14.81 -22.37 4.68
C ILE A 34 15.64 -21.09 4.63
N ALA A 35 16.81 -21.06 5.28
CA ALA A 35 17.65 -19.87 5.32
C ALA A 35 18.10 -19.45 3.90
N ASN A 36 18.44 -20.42 3.06
CA ASN A 36 18.82 -20.18 1.66
C ASN A 36 17.62 -19.70 0.84
N TYR A 37 16.43 -20.24 1.08
CA TYR A 37 15.21 -19.85 0.38
C TYR A 37 14.77 -18.44 0.80
N GLN A 38 14.85 -18.10 2.08
CA GLN A 38 14.59 -16.74 2.58
C GLN A 38 15.58 -15.73 1.99
N LYS A 39 16.87 -16.07 1.86
CA LYS A 39 17.85 -15.20 1.18
C LYS A 39 17.53 -15.02 -0.32
N LYS A 40 16.98 -16.05 -0.98
CA LYS A 40 16.71 -16.04 -2.42
C LYS A 40 15.38 -15.38 -2.79
N TYR A 41 14.32 -15.67 -2.03
CA TYR A 41 12.94 -15.26 -2.33
C TYR A 41 12.47 -14.09 -1.46
N GLY A 42 13.18 -13.78 -0.37
CA GLY A 42 12.77 -12.78 0.61
C GLY A 42 11.67 -13.28 1.56
N LYS A 43 11.18 -12.39 2.40
CA LYS A 43 10.01 -12.63 3.27
C LYS A 43 8.71 -12.59 2.47
N ASN A 44 7.69 -13.30 2.93
CA ASN A 44 6.33 -13.25 2.37
C ASN A 44 5.56 -11.98 2.82
N ILE A 45 6.17 -10.82 2.59
CA ILE A 45 5.60 -9.51 2.85
C ILE A 45 5.57 -8.71 1.55
N PHE A 46 4.69 -7.73 1.48
CA PHE A 46 4.80 -6.71 0.44
C PHE A 46 5.94 -5.77 0.87
N GLU A 47 6.90 -5.50 -0.01
CA GLU A 47 7.87 -4.44 0.27
C GLU A 47 7.09 -3.13 0.35
N THR A 48 6.97 -2.57 1.55
CA THR A 48 6.62 -1.16 1.70
C THR A 48 7.83 -0.39 1.19
N LYS A 49 7.67 0.40 0.12
CA LYS A 49 8.73 1.32 -0.31
C LYS A 49 9.19 2.15 0.88
N GLU A 50 10.48 2.50 0.84
CA GLU A 50 11.19 3.34 1.80
C GLU A 50 10.26 4.38 2.43
N GLU A 51 10.19 4.36 3.75
CA GLU A 51 9.49 5.38 4.52
C GLU A 51 9.97 6.73 4.03
N ILE A 52 9.04 7.57 3.56
CA ILE A 52 9.33 8.95 3.15
C ILE A 52 10.07 9.59 4.33
N THR A 53 11.30 10.06 4.10
CA THR A 53 12.11 10.60 5.19
C THR A 53 11.46 11.87 5.75
N ILE A 54 11.77 12.23 7.00
CA ILE A 54 11.26 13.48 7.59
C ILE A 54 11.66 14.69 6.72
N ILE A 55 12.85 14.67 6.12
CA ILE A 55 13.33 15.72 5.20
C ILE A 55 12.45 15.79 3.95
N ASP A 56 12.09 14.66 3.36
CA ASP A 56 11.19 14.62 2.20
C ASP A 56 9.79 15.15 2.55
N LYS A 57 9.29 14.89 3.76
CA LYS A 57 8.02 15.43 4.25
C LYS A 57 8.06 16.94 4.41
N ILE A 58 9.14 17.45 5.03
CA ILE A 58 9.38 18.89 5.18
C ILE A 58 9.44 19.56 3.79
N ALA A 59 10.22 19.01 2.86
CA ALA A 59 10.35 19.56 1.51
C ALA A 59 9.01 19.60 0.77
N LYS A 60 8.19 18.54 0.88
CA LYS A 60 6.84 18.51 0.31
C LYS A 60 5.95 19.62 0.87
N GLN A 61 6.07 19.92 2.16
CA GLN A 61 5.26 20.95 2.80
C GLN A 61 5.61 22.35 2.30
N PHE A 62 6.89 22.62 2.04
CA PHE A 62 7.36 23.89 1.43
C PHE A 62 6.93 24.06 -0.03
N ILE A 63 6.78 22.96 -0.79
CA ILE A 63 6.36 22.99 -2.21
C ILE A 63 4.83 22.99 -2.34
N SER A 64 4.08 22.95 -1.24
CA SER A 64 2.63 23.03 -1.29
C SER A 64 2.16 24.37 -1.88
N PRO A 65 1.07 24.42 -2.68
CA PRO A 65 0.61 25.66 -3.32
C PRO A 65 0.42 26.82 -2.34
N LEU A 66 -0.05 26.52 -1.12
CA LEU A 66 -0.26 27.52 -0.07
C LEU A 66 1.06 27.99 0.55
N ALA A 67 2.01 27.09 0.81
CA ALA A 67 3.34 27.47 1.29
C ALA A 67 4.07 28.34 0.27
N LEU A 68 3.93 28.07 -1.03
CA LEU A 68 4.50 28.89 -2.09
C LEU A 68 3.90 30.30 -2.13
N ILE A 69 2.59 30.44 -1.89
CA ILE A 69 1.93 31.74 -1.79
C ILE A 69 2.48 32.53 -0.59
N LEU A 70 2.58 31.89 0.59
CA LEU A 70 3.15 32.51 1.80
C LEU A 70 4.63 32.87 1.63
N LEU A 71 5.41 32.02 0.95
CA LEU A 71 6.81 32.27 0.67
C LEU A 71 6.95 33.48 -0.26
N GLY A 72 6.15 33.54 -1.34
CA GLY A 72 6.10 34.69 -2.23
C GLY A 72 5.67 35.97 -1.52
N ALA A 73 4.65 35.90 -0.67
CA ALA A 73 4.19 36.99 0.16
C ALA A 73 5.29 37.53 1.07
N GLY A 74 5.95 36.66 1.85
CA GLY A 74 7.04 37.03 2.73
C GLY A 74 8.22 37.68 1.99
N ILE A 75 8.52 37.22 0.77
CA ILE A 75 9.55 37.84 -0.08
C ILE A 75 9.14 39.26 -0.50
N VAL A 76 7.90 39.46 -0.97
CA VAL A 76 7.42 40.78 -1.40
C VAL A 76 7.39 41.77 -0.23
N THR A 77 6.82 41.37 0.91
CA THR A 77 6.75 42.20 2.14
C THR A 77 8.14 42.57 2.65
N PHE A 78 9.12 41.66 2.55
CA PHE A 78 10.52 41.95 2.88
C PHE A 78 11.10 43.06 1.99
N PHE A 79 10.85 43.02 0.68
CA PHE A 79 11.29 44.07 -0.25
C PHE A 79 10.58 45.41 -0.01
N LEU A 80 9.35 45.39 0.46
CA LEU A 80 8.61 46.58 0.91
C LEU A 80 9.12 47.15 2.24
N ARG A 81 10.12 46.51 2.87
CA ARG A 81 10.71 46.88 4.17
C ARG A 81 9.74 46.80 5.35
N GLU A 82 8.69 46.00 5.21
CA GLU A 82 7.74 45.71 6.28
C GLU A 82 8.23 44.51 7.10
N PHE A 83 9.23 44.76 7.94
CA PHE A 83 9.92 43.69 8.65
C PHE A 83 9.03 42.95 9.66
N LEU A 84 8.07 43.64 10.30
CA LEU A 84 7.13 43.00 11.23
C LEU A 84 6.25 41.98 10.52
N ASP A 85 5.58 42.39 9.43
CA ASP A 85 4.70 41.50 8.66
C ASP A 85 5.47 40.36 8.01
N THR A 86 6.69 40.62 7.54
CA THR A 86 7.62 39.57 7.04
C THR A 86 7.88 38.50 8.10
N ILE A 87 8.24 38.91 9.32
CA ILE A 87 8.53 37.98 10.42
C ILE A 87 7.28 37.16 10.78
N VAL A 88 6.10 37.78 10.84
CA VAL A 88 4.83 37.10 11.12
C VAL A 88 4.52 36.05 10.06
N ILE A 89 4.67 36.37 8.78
CA ILE A 89 4.42 35.45 7.67
C ILE A 89 5.37 34.25 7.71
N PHE A 90 6.66 34.46 7.90
CA PHE A 90 7.64 33.37 8.00
C PHE A 90 7.44 32.50 9.25
N ALA A 91 7.08 33.11 10.38
CA ALA A 91 6.74 32.36 11.59
C ALA A 91 5.51 31.46 11.37
N ALA A 92 4.46 31.99 10.75
CA ALA A 92 3.26 31.23 10.40
C ALA A 92 3.58 30.08 9.44
N LEU A 93 4.45 30.30 8.45
CA LEU A 93 4.92 29.28 7.52
C LEU A 93 5.64 28.14 8.27
N ILE A 94 6.58 28.46 9.16
CA ILE A 94 7.32 27.47 9.96
C ILE A 94 6.36 26.65 10.83
N ILE A 95 5.43 27.32 11.52
CA ILE A 95 4.42 26.65 12.35
C ILE A 95 3.58 25.70 11.49
N ASN A 96 3.13 26.13 10.31
CA ASN A 96 2.38 25.29 9.38
C ASN A 96 3.20 24.08 8.93
N VAL A 97 4.51 24.24 8.67
CA VAL A 97 5.38 23.10 8.32
C VAL A 97 5.46 22.09 9.46
N ILE A 98 5.69 22.55 10.69
CA ILE A 98 5.80 21.68 11.87
C ILE A 98 4.49 20.93 12.11
N ILE A 99 3.36 21.65 12.08
CA ILE A 99 2.03 21.07 12.26
C ILE A 99 1.73 20.05 11.15
N GLY A 100 2.05 20.38 9.90
CA GLY A 100 1.86 19.50 8.75
C GLY A 100 2.62 18.18 8.89
N VAL A 101 3.91 18.25 9.21
CA VAL A 101 4.75 17.05 9.41
C VAL A 101 4.25 16.22 10.60
N PHE A 102 3.86 16.86 11.71
CA PHE A 102 3.34 16.17 12.89
C PHE A 102 2.03 15.42 12.60
N TYR A 103 1.08 16.04 11.89
CA TYR A 103 -0.17 15.39 11.51
C TYR A 103 0.04 14.28 10.48
N GLU A 104 0.96 14.44 9.53
CA GLU A 104 1.30 13.40 8.54
C GLU A 104 1.91 12.16 9.23
N GLU A 105 2.82 12.36 10.17
CA GLU A 105 3.41 11.30 11.01
C GLU A 105 2.36 10.53 11.81
N ARG A 106 1.46 11.25 12.49
CA ARG A 106 0.41 10.65 13.31
C ARG A 106 -0.55 9.82 12.47
N ALA A 107 -0.92 10.30 11.28
CA ALA A 107 -1.75 9.58 10.35
C ALA A 107 -1.05 8.30 9.84
N SER A 108 0.22 8.41 9.42
CA SER A 108 1.01 7.28 8.92
C SER A 108 1.15 6.16 9.96
N ARG A 109 1.46 6.52 11.22
CA ARG A 109 1.64 5.55 12.32
C ARG A 109 0.35 4.80 12.67
N ALA A 110 -0.82 5.44 12.54
CA ALA A 110 -2.09 4.76 12.77
C ALA A 110 -2.34 3.66 11.72
N PHE A 111 -2.06 3.94 10.46
CA PHE A 111 -2.17 2.97 9.36
C PHE A 111 -1.16 1.83 9.47
N GLU A 112 0.10 2.13 9.84
CA GLU A 112 1.10 1.08 10.06
C GLU A 112 0.72 0.15 11.21
N LYS A 113 0.20 0.67 12.32
CA LYS A 113 -0.24 -0.15 13.45
C LYS A 113 -1.43 -1.03 13.08
N LEU A 114 -2.36 -0.55 12.26
CA LEU A 114 -3.46 -1.35 11.71
C LEU A 114 -2.95 -2.47 10.79
N ASN A 115 -1.96 -2.19 9.93
CA ASN A 115 -1.34 -3.22 9.09
C ASN A 115 -0.55 -4.26 9.90
N LYS A 116 0.24 -3.81 10.89
CA LYS A 116 1.04 -4.68 11.78
C LYS A 116 0.16 -5.50 12.73
N ALA A 117 -1.04 -5.05 13.06
CA ALA A 117 -2.00 -5.82 13.87
C ALA A 117 -2.53 -7.08 13.16
N GLN A 118 -2.29 -7.25 11.86
CA GLN A 118 -2.59 -8.48 11.12
C GLN A 118 -1.40 -9.44 11.08
N ILE A 119 -0.81 -9.77 12.24
CA ILE A 119 0.14 -10.90 12.31
C ILE A 119 -0.64 -12.18 12.02
N LYS A 120 -0.48 -12.70 10.81
CA LYS A 120 -1.13 -13.93 10.37
C LYS A 120 -0.18 -15.10 10.64
N TYR A 121 -0.63 -16.05 11.45
CA TYR A 121 0.04 -17.32 11.63
C TYR A 121 -0.49 -18.33 10.61
N THR A 122 0.32 -19.33 10.28
CA THR A 122 -0.06 -20.42 9.39
C THR A 122 0.61 -21.72 9.83
N THR A 123 -0.06 -22.83 9.56
CA THR A 123 0.44 -24.17 9.88
C THR A 123 1.19 -24.72 8.69
N VAL A 124 2.49 -24.97 8.86
CA VAL A 124 3.35 -25.59 7.85
C VAL A 124 3.76 -26.99 8.26
N ILE A 125 4.06 -27.83 7.27
CA ILE A 125 4.74 -29.12 7.46
C ILE A 125 6.18 -28.93 6.98
N ARG A 126 7.14 -29.14 7.90
CA ARG A 126 8.59 -29.08 7.67
C ARG A 126 9.23 -30.21 8.45
N ASP A 127 10.22 -30.89 7.86
CA ASP A 127 10.88 -32.06 8.46
C ASP A 127 9.89 -33.12 9.00
N GLY A 128 8.77 -33.36 8.30
CA GLY A 128 7.70 -34.28 8.69
C GLY A 128 6.81 -33.81 9.84
N LYS A 129 7.03 -32.60 10.36
CA LYS A 129 6.33 -32.08 11.55
C LYS A 129 5.48 -30.86 11.21
N LYS A 130 4.25 -30.88 11.73
CA LYS A 130 3.38 -29.70 11.71
C LYS A 130 3.87 -28.67 12.73
N SER A 131 4.05 -27.43 12.30
CA SER A 131 4.40 -26.31 13.16
C SER A 131 3.65 -25.05 12.74
N VAL A 132 3.36 -24.18 13.71
CA VAL A 132 2.76 -22.87 13.45
C VAL A 132 3.87 -21.85 13.31
N ILE A 133 3.91 -21.15 12.19
CA ILE A 133 4.90 -20.10 11.91
C ILE A 133 4.19 -18.79 11.56
N LEU A 134 4.94 -17.69 11.62
CA LEU A 134 4.49 -16.43 11.04
C LEU A 134 4.41 -16.58 9.52
N SER A 135 3.30 -16.14 8.91
CA SER A 135 3.09 -16.21 7.47
C SER A 135 4.14 -15.44 6.67
N GLU A 136 4.79 -14.44 7.26
CA GLU A 136 5.92 -13.71 6.65
C GLU A 136 7.18 -14.59 6.42
N ASN A 137 7.31 -15.69 7.16
CA ASN A 137 8.44 -16.61 7.07
C ASN A 137 8.18 -17.78 6.10
N LEU A 138 7.04 -17.77 5.39
CA LEU A 138 6.78 -18.71 4.31
C LEU A 138 7.72 -18.47 3.14
N VAL A 139 8.16 -19.56 2.53
CA VAL A 139 8.96 -19.58 1.31
C VAL A 139 8.33 -20.49 0.26
N PRO A 140 8.56 -20.26 -1.04
CA PRO A 140 8.13 -21.18 -2.09
C PRO A 140 8.66 -22.60 -1.82
N GLY A 141 7.79 -23.59 -1.91
CA GLY A 141 8.06 -24.99 -1.58
C GLY A 141 7.53 -25.45 -0.22
N ASP A 142 7.15 -24.54 0.68
CA ASP A 142 6.52 -24.89 1.95
C ASP A 142 5.22 -25.65 1.71
N ILE A 143 4.97 -26.68 2.52
CA ILE A 143 3.69 -27.38 2.55
C ILE A 143 2.84 -26.75 3.65
N VAL A 144 1.67 -26.26 3.30
CA VAL A 144 0.76 -25.51 4.18
C VAL A 144 -0.52 -26.30 4.36
N ALA A 145 -0.98 -26.39 5.60
CA ALA A 145 -2.33 -26.86 5.91
C ALA A 145 -3.33 -25.70 5.77
N LEU A 146 -4.42 -25.97 5.06
CA LEU A 146 -5.51 -25.03 4.82
C LEU A 146 -6.73 -25.53 5.58
N ASP A 147 -7.32 -24.66 6.39
CA ASP A 147 -8.49 -24.96 7.20
C ASP A 147 -9.54 -23.86 7.03
N GLY A 148 -10.82 -24.24 7.07
CA GLY A 148 -11.94 -23.31 7.03
C GLY A 148 -11.87 -22.25 8.14
N GLY A 149 -12.25 -21.02 7.79
CA GLY A 149 -12.22 -19.86 8.67
C GLY A 149 -10.90 -19.08 8.65
N PHE A 150 -9.88 -19.56 7.94
CA PHE A 150 -8.57 -18.90 7.86
C PHE A 150 -8.30 -18.27 6.50
N GLN A 151 -7.55 -17.17 6.53
CA GLN A 151 -7.06 -16.53 5.32
C GLN A 151 -5.88 -17.29 4.72
N VAL A 152 -5.83 -17.30 3.39
CA VAL A 152 -4.77 -17.94 2.62
C VAL A 152 -3.48 -17.09 2.73
N PRO A 153 -2.35 -17.66 3.17
CA PRO A 153 -1.17 -16.87 3.56
C PRO A 153 -0.23 -16.52 2.39
N ALA A 154 -0.30 -17.27 1.28
CA ALA A 154 0.52 -17.14 0.08
C ALA A 154 -0.23 -17.75 -1.12
N ASP A 155 0.28 -17.62 -2.33
CA ASP A 155 -0.32 -18.34 -3.46
C ASP A 155 0.10 -19.80 -3.41
N ILE A 156 -0.90 -20.69 -3.36
CA ILE A 156 -0.71 -22.11 -3.03
C ILE A 156 -1.36 -22.97 -4.11
N ARG A 157 -0.62 -23.98 -4.54
CA ARG A 157 -1.12 -25.08 -5.38
C ARG A 157 -1.62 -26.21 -4.50
N ILE A 158 -2.87 -26.60 -4.69
CA ILE A 158 -3.54 -27.61 -3.86
C ILE A 158 -3.06 -29.02 -4.20
N LEU A 159 -2.63 -29.76 -3.17
CA LEU A 159 -2.23 -31.16 -3.27
C LEU A 159 -3.38 -32.09 -2.84
N LYS A 160 -4.13 -31.69 -1.81
CA LYS A 160 -5.29 -32.42 -1.30
C LYS A 160 -6.37 -31.43 -0.85
N ALA A 161 -7.63 -31.74 -1.14
CA ALA A 161 -8.77 -30.95 -0.70
C ALA A 161 -9.90 -31.88 -0.27
N ASN A 162 -10.50 -31.61 0.89
CA ASN A 162 -11.69 -32.29 1.38
C ASN A 162 -12.77 -31.22 1.61
N ASN A 163 -13.73 -31.13 0.69
CA ASN A 163 -14.81 -30.13 0.69
C ASN A 163 -14.30 -28.68 0.90
N LEU A 164 -13.10 -28.40 0.37
CA LEU A 164 -12.42 -27.12 0.50
C LEU A 164 -13.10 -26.10 -0.42
N SER A 165 -13.50 -24.96 0.13
CA SER A 165 -14.05 -23.84 -0.64
C SER A 165 -13.41 -22.52 -0.23
N ALA A 166 -13.28 -21.60 -1.18
CA ALA A 166 -12.67 -20.30 -0.95
C ALA A 166 -13.54 -19.15 -1.49
N ASP A 167 -13.56 -18.04 -0.75
CA ASP A 167 -14.08 -16.75 -1.22
C ASP A 167 -12.95 -15.97 -1.89
N GLU A 168 -13.03 -15.86 -3.22
CA GLU A 168 -12.02 -15.19 -4.04
C GLU A 168 -12.47 -13.80 -4.51
N ALA A 169 -13.58 -13.27 -3.99
CA ALA A 169 -14.16 -11.99 -4.40
C ALA A 169 -13.16 -10.83 -4.28
N SER A 170 -12.28 -10.88 -3.28
CA SER A 170 -11.22 -9.88 -3.08
C SER A 170 -10.21 -9.79 -4.24
N LEU A 171 -10.07 -10.84 -5.05
CA LEU A 171 -9.14 -10.91 -6.17
C LEU A 171 -9.84 -10.93 -7.54
N THR A 172 -10.97 -11.64 -7.64
CA THR A 172 -11.69 -11.84 -8.91
C THR A 172 -12.89 -10.92 -9.08
N GLY A 173 -13.44 -10.37 -8.00
CA GLY A 173 -14.71 -9.64 -7.99
C GLY A 173 -15.96 -10.53 -8.01
N GLU A 174 -15.79 -11.85 -8.09
CA GLU A 174 -16.88 -12.83 -8.10
C GLU A 174 -17.19 -13.30 -6.68
N TRP A 175 -18.43 -13.11 -6.24
CA TRP A 175 -18.89 -13.40 -4.87
C TRP A 175 -19.27 -14.87 -4.63
N VAL A 176 -19.22 -15.70 -5.68
CA VAL A 176 -19.60 -17.11 -5.59
C VAL A 176 -18.42 -17.92 -5.04
N PRO A 177 -18.62 -18.70 -3.96
CA PRO A 177 -17.59 -19.59 -3.44
C PRO A 177 -17.06 -20.57 -4.50
N VAL A 178 -15.74 -20.67 -4.59
CA VAL A 178 -15.08 -21.59 -5.54
C VAL A 178 -14.70 -22.86 -4.82
N LEU A 179 -15.24 -24.00 -5.27
CA LEU A 179 -14.80 -25.32 -4.82
C LEU A 179 -13.40 -25.64 -5.32
N LYS A 180 -12.60 -26.21 -4.42
CA LYS A 180 -11.17 -26.40 -4.62
C LYS A 180 -10.80 -27.87 -4.71
N GLU A 181 -9.90 -28.19 -5.64
CA GLU A 181 -9.53 -29.56 -6.01
C GLU A 181 -8.02 -29.69 -6.28
N SER A 182 -7.47 -30.91 -6.31
CA SER A 182 -6.04 -31.11 -6.60
C SER A 182 -5.73 -31.35 -8.08
N LYS A 183 -6.75 -31.50 -8.94
CA LYS A 183 -6.60 -31.88 -10.36
C LYS A 183 -5.76 -30.87 -11.14
N THR A 184 -4.87 -31.36 -12.00
CA THR A 184 -4.06 -30.53 -12.90
C THR A 184 -4.84 -30.12 -14.14
N PHE A 185 -4.61 -28.90 -14.63
CA PHE A 185 -5.16 -28.44 -15.90
C PHE A 185 -4.24 -28.83 -17.07
N GLN A 186 -4.81 -29.09 -18.25
CA GLN A 186 -4.03 -29.45 -19.44
C GLN A 186 -3.50 -28.22 -20.20
N LYS A 187 -4.13 -27.07 -20.01
CA LYS A 187 -3.84 -25.82 -20.71
C LYS A 187 -3.84 -24.69 -19.71
N LYS A 188 -3.29 -23.55 -20.14
CA LYS A 188 -3.35 -22.31 -19.36
C LYS A 188 -4.79 -21.89 -19.19
N THR A 189 -5.20 -21.76 -17.93
CA THR A 189 -6.59 -21.49 -17.54
C THR A 189 -6.68 -20.06 -16.98
N PRO A 190 -7.78 -19.31 -17.23
CA PRO A 190 -8.03 -18.02 -16.57
C PRO A 190 -8.00 -18.13 -15.05
N LEU A 191 -7.60 -17.06 -14.35
CA LEU A 191 -7.36 -17.09 -12.90
C LEU A 191 -8.59 -17.60 -12.11
N TYR A 192 -9.78 -17.11 -12.47
CA TYR A 192 -11.05 -17.43 -11.79
C TYR A 192 -11.52 -18.89 -12.00
N GLU A 193 -10.96 -19.62 -12.98
CA GLU A 193 -11.30 -21.02 -13.25
C GLU A 193 -10.31 -22.01 -12.60
N ARG A 194 -9.22 -21.52 -11.98
CA ARG A 194 -8.18 -22.37 -11.37
C ARG A 194 -8.63 -22.89 -10.01
N SER A 195 -9.47 -23.93 -10.02
CA SER A 195 -9.92 -24.63 -8.80
C SER A 195 -8.79 -25.30 -8.02
N ASN A 196 -7.61 -25.46 -8.64
CA ASN A 196 -6.47 -26.14 -8.06
C ASN A 196 -5.43 -25.22 -7.42
N MET A 197 -5.77 -23.93 -7.33
CA MET A 197 -5.00 -22.86 -6.72
C MET A 197 -5.85 -22.15 -5.66
N VAL A 198 -5.18 -21.58 -4.65
CA VAL A 198 -5.76 -20.58 -3.74
C VAL A 198 -4.79 -19.42 -3.61
N TRP A 199 -5.32 -18.22 -3.35
CA TRP A 199 -4.59 -16.97 -3.53
C TRP A 199 -4.38 -16.23 -2.21
N LYS A 200 -3.21 -15.61 -2.03
CA LYS A 200 -2.89 -14.82 -0.83
C LYS A 200 -3.99 -13.77 -0.54
N GLY A 201 -4.52 -13.79 0.68
CA GLY A 201 -5.52 -12.82 1.16
C GLY A 201 -6.97 -13.23 0.96
N THR A 202 -7.26 -14.28 0.19
CA THR A 202 -8.60 -14.87 0.11
C THR A 202 -8.94 -15.65 1.37
N LEU A 203 -10.23 -15.94 1.60
CA LEU A 203 -10.70 -16.64 2.79
C LEU A 203 -11.08 -18.09 2.42
N ILE A 204 -10.59 -19.07 3.18
CA ILE A 204 -11.13 -20.43 3.11
C ILE A 204 -12.44 -20.46 3.90
N LEU A 205 -13.54 -20.74 3.22
CA LEU A 205 -14.88 -20.74 3.84
C LEU A 205 -15.16 -22.05 4.56
N SER A 206 -14.83 -23.19 3.95
CA SER A 206 -15.14 -24.51 4.49
C SER A 206 -14.10 -25.55 4.10
N GLY A 207 -14.12 -26.68 4.80
CA GLY A 207 -13.30 -27.85 4.51
C GLY A 207 -11.86 -27.71 4.98
N ASN A 208 -11.03 -28.66 4.55
CA ASN A 208 -9.59 -28.64 4.80
C ASN A 208 -8.80 -29.16 3.62
N GLY A 209 -7.52 -28.84 3.59
CA GLY A 209 -6.64 -29.20 2.50
C GLY A 209 -5.17 -29.05 2.83
N ILE A 210 -4.34 -29.51 1.91
CA ILE A 210 -2.89 -29.36 1.97
C ILE A 210 -2.46 -28.83 0.60
N GLY A 211 -1.54 -27.88 0.60
CA GLY A 211 -1.00 -27.32 -0.62
C GLY A 211 0.45 -26.89 -0.50
N ILE A 212 1.11 -26.75 -1.64
CA ILE A 212 2.48 -26.26 -1.75
C ILE A 212 2.47 -24.77 -2.10
N VAL A 213 3.23 -23.96 -1.37
CA VAL A 213 3.44 -22.54 -1.68
C VAL A 213 4.22 -22.42 -2.98
N VAL A 214 3.66 -21.71 -3.97
CA VAL A 214 4.34 -21.51 -5.26
C VAL A 214 4.89 -20.10 -5.39
N GLU A 215 4.21 -19.09 -4.84
CA GLU A 215 4.63 -17.69 -4.88
C GLU A 215 4.37 -17.00 -3.53
N THR A 216 5.28 -16.12 -3.16
CA THR A 216 5.26 -15.34 -1.91
C THR A 216 5.51 -13.87 -2.17
N GLY A 217 5.14 -13.01 -1.21
CA GLY A 217 5.46 -11.58 -1.22
C GLY A 217 4.92 -10.85 -2.45
N GLU A 218 5.77 -10.08 -3.13
CA GLU A 218 5.40 -9.36 -4.36
C GLU A 218 5.05 -10.26 -5.54
N ASN A 219 5.47 -11.54 -5.51
CA ASN A 219 5.26 -12.43 -6.64
C ASN A 219 3.86 -13.03 -6.69
N THR A 220 3.09 -12.97 -5.61
CA THR A 220 1.70 -13.45 -5.60
C THR A 220 0.83 -12.66 -6.56
N GLU A 221 -0.34 -13.17 -6.96
CA GLU A 221 -1.27 -12.47 -7.87
C GLU A 221 -1.69 -11.10 -7.30
N ILE A 222 -2.04 -11.04 -6.01
CA ILE A 222 -2.32 -9.76 -5.35
C ILE A 222 -1.07 -8.85 -5.26
N GLY A 223 0.13 -9.43 -5.14
CA GLY A 223 1.40 -8.69 -5.14
C GLY A 223 1.74 -8.11 -6.50
N LYS A 224 1.51 -8.87 -7.58
CA LYS A 224 1.66 -8.44 -8.98
C LYS A 224 0.69 -7.31 -9.29
N ILE A 225 -0.58 -7.43 -8.89
CA ILE A 225 -1.58 -6.36 -9.01
C ILE A 225 -1.10 -5.11 -8.26
N ALA A 226 -0.63 -5.27 -7.02
CA ALA A 226 -0.15 -4.15 -6.23
C ALA A 226 1.05 -3.44 -6.88
N LYS A 227 1.99 -4.22 -7.44
CA LYS A 227 3.15 -3.70 -8.18
C LYS A 227 2.75 -2.95 -9.45
N GLN A 228 1.77 -3.47 -10.19
CA GLN A 228 1.27 -2.85 -11.43
C GLN A 228 0.48 -1.57 -11.18
N LEU A 229 -0.35 -1.54 -10.14
CA LEU A 229 -1.09 -0.35 -9.75
C LEU A 229 -0.18 0.73 -9.13
N GLY A 230 1.10 0.41 -8.92
CA GLY A 230 2.02 1.28 -8.20
C GLY A 230 1.61 1.49 -6.74
N THR A 231 0.76 0.62 -6.18
CA THR A 231 0.18 0.71 -4.83
C THR A 231 1.18 0.40 -3.72
N ILE A 232 2.45 0.15 -4.07
CA ILE A 232 3.58 0.29 -3.14
C ILE A 232 3.84 1.78 -2.79
N ARG A 233 3.14 2.72 -3.43
CA ARG A 233 2.98 4.08 -2.90
C ARG A 233 1.69 4.09 -2.08
N ALA A 234 1.77 4.52 -0.82
CA ALA A 234 0.59 4.78 -0.01
C ALA A 234 -0.41 5.63 -0.82
N HIS A 235 -1.49 5.01 -1.31
CA HIS A 235 -2.53 5.74 -2.00
C HIS A 235 -3.23 6.65 -0.98
N PRO A 236 -3.54 7.90 -1.35
CA PRO A 236 -4.28 8.76 -0.46
C PRO A 236 -5.61 8.08 -0.13
N THR A 237 -5.96 8.03 1.14
CA THR A 237 -7.21 7.42 1.60
C THR A 237 -8.41 8.14 0.98
N PRO A 238 -9.59 7.50 0.85
CA PRO A 238 -10.79 8.17 0.38
C PRO A 238 -11.09 9.48 1.13
N LEU A 239 -10.79 9.51 2.44
CA LEU A 239 -10.88 10.72 3.27
C LEU A 239 -9.88 11.80 2.81
N GLN A 240 -8.62 11.46 2.57
CA GLN A 240 -7.62 12.41 2.07
C GLN A 240 -7.98 12.96 0.69
N LEU A 241 -8.56 12.15 -0.19
CA LEU A 241 -9.06 12.62 -1.49
C LEU A 241 -10.18 13.66 -1.32
N ASN A 242 -11.11 13.42 -0.39
CA ASN A 242 -12.18 14.37 -0.10
C ASN A 242 -11.64 15.66 0.53
N ILE A 243 -10.71 15.56 1.47
CA ILE A 243 -10.03 16.73 2.04
C ILE A 243 -9.33 17.54 0.95
N ARG A 244 -8.60 16.89 0.03
CA ARG A 244 -7.95 17.59 -1.09
C ARG A 244 -8.94 18.32 -2.01
N LYS A 245 -10.11 17.74 -2.27
CA LYS A 245 -11.16 18.40 -3.05
C LYS A 245 -11.66 19.66 -2.32
N ILE A 246 -11.93 19.55 -1.03
CA ILE A 246 -12.35 20.68 -0.18
C ILE A 246 -11.25 21.75 -0.14
N SER A 247 -9.99 21.38 0.08
CA SER A 247 -8.87 22.32 0.09
C SER A 247 -8.72 23.05 -1.24
N LYS A 248 -8.84 22.36 -2.38
CA LYS A 248 -8.79 23.01 -3.71
C LYS A 248 -9.95 24.00 -3.89
N PHE A 249 -11.15 23.64 -3.46
CA PHE A 249 -12.30 24.51 -3.52
C PHE A 249 -12.09 25.80 -2.70
N ILE A 250 -11.59 25.67 -1.47
CA ILE A 250 -11.24 26.82 -0.61
C ILE A 250 -10.15 27.67 -1.27
N ILE A 251 -9.12 27.06 -1.87
CA ILE A 251 -8.05 27.80 -2.60
C ILE A 251 -8.64 28.62 -3.74
N TYR A 252 -9.57 28.08 -4.54
CA TYR A 252 -10.20 28.84 -5.62
C TYR A 252 -10.99 30.05 -5.10
N ILE A 253 -11.70 29.90 -3.98
CA ILE A 253 -12.41 31.01 -3.33
C ILE A 253 -11.42 32.08 -2.88
N ILE A 254 -10.34 31.69 -2.19
CA ILE A 254 -9.32 32.63 -1.71
C ILE A 254 -8.69 33.41 -2.87
N ILE A 255 -8.30 32.72 -3.94
CA ILE A 255 -7.71 33.38 -5.14
C ILE A 255 -8.71 34.33 -5.78
N ALA A 256 -9.99 33.94 -5.90
CA ALA A 256 -11.03 34.80 -6.46
C ALA A 256 -11.23 36.05 -5.60
N SER A 257 -11.31 35.91 -4.27
CA SER A 257 -11.44 37.03 -3.33
C SER A 257 -10.24 37.98 -3.39
N ILE A 258 -9.00 37.45 -3.38
CA ILE A 258 -7.78 38.25 -3.54
C ILE A 258 -7.81 39.05 -4.85
N THR A 259 -8.16 38.40 -5.96
CA THR A 259 -8.22 39.02 -7.28
C THR A 259 -9.24 40.16 -7.31
N ILE A 260 -10.44 39.94 -6.75
CA ILE A 260 -11.48 40.96 -6.67
C ILE A 260 -11.03 42.16 -5.82
N ILE A 261 -10.41 41.90 -4.66
CA ILE A 261 -9.92 42.95 -3.77
C ILE A 261 -8.84 43.79 -4.44
N LEU A 262 -7.86 43.16 -5.10
CA LEU A 262 -6.81 43.86 -5.84
C LEU A 262 -7.38 44.73 -6.97
N ILE A 263 -8.32 44.22 -7.76
CA ILE A 263 -8.96 44.98 -8.83
C ILE A 263 -9.70 46.20 -8.27
N ILE A 264 -10.50 46.02 -7.21
CA ILE A 264 -11.25 47.13 -6.59
C ILE A 264 -10.31 48.17 -5.99
N GLY A 265 -9.23 47.75 -5.33
CA GLY A 265 -8.24 48.66 -4.74
C GLY A 265 -7.51 49.49 -5.78
N ILE A 266 -7.05 48.86 -6.86
CA ILE A 266 -6.40 49.57 -7.96
C ILE A 266 -7.37 50.56 -8.63
N LEU A 267 -8.64 50.17 -8.84
CA LEU A 267 -9.66 51.07 -9.38
C LEU A 267 -9.98 52.25 -8.45
N ARG A 268 -9.76 52.11 -7.14
CA ARG A 268 -9.88 53.20 -6.15
C ARG A 268 -8.64 54.09 -6.06
N GLY A 269 -7.56 53.74 -6.75
CA GLY A 269 -6.30 54.48 -6.73
C GLY A 269 -5.37 54.12 -5.57
N GLU A 270 -5.64 53.02 -4.86
CA GLU A 270 -4.78 52.53 -3.77
C GLU A 270 -3.46 51.99 -4.30
N GLN A 271 -2.41 52.05 -3.47
CA GLN A 271 -1.10 51.52 -3.85
C GLN A 271 -1.14 49.98 -3.93
N PHE A 272 -0.52 49.44 -4.98
CA PHE A 272 -0.47 47.98 -5.19
C PHE A 272 0.11 47.22 -3.99
N GLY A 273 1.14 47.79 -3.34
CA GLY A 273 1.76 47.20 -2.15
C GLY A 273 0.77 47.02 -1.00
N GLU A 274 0.04 48.08 -0.65
CA GLU A 274 -0.96 48.06 0.44
C GLU A 274 -2.09 47.07 0.17
N MET A 275 -2.60 47.06 -1.07
CA MET A 275 -3.66 46.13 -1.47
C MET A 275 -3.20 44.66 -1.49
N PHE A 276 -1.93 44.42 -1.82
CA PHE A 276 -1.32 43.10 -1.80
C PHE A 276 -1.17 42.57 -0.37
N LEU A 277 -0.81 43.42 0.59
CA LEU A 277 -0.70 43.06 2.00
C LEU A 277 -2.06 42.69 2.62
N ILE A 278 -3.11 43.46 2.32
CA ILE A 278 -4.48 43.15 2.74
C ILE A 278 -4.93 41.80 2.18
N ALA A 279 -4.65 41.54 0.91
CA ALA A 279 -4.97 40.27 0.27
C ALA A 279 -4.26 39.08 0.94
N ILE A 280 -2.98 39.23 1.29
CA ILE A 280 -2.21 38.22 2.02
C ILE A 280 -2.78 38.01 3.43
N ALA A 281 -3.07 39.08 4.16
CA ALA A 281 -3.61 39.00 5.52
C ALA A 281 -4.93 38.20 5.57
N ILE A 282 -5.81 38.43 4.59
CA ILE A 282 -7.05 37.67 4.43
C ILE A 282 -6.77 36.20 4.07
N ALA A 283 -5.81 35.96 3.16
CA ALA A 283 -5.43 34.60 2.78
C ALA A 283 -4.90 33.79 3.97
N VAL A 284 -4.05 34.40 4.80
CA VAL A 284 -3.50 33.79 6.02
C VAL A 284 -4.60 33.57 7.06
N SER A 285 -5.50 34.55 7.26
CA SER A 285 -6.62 34.44 8.21
C SER A 285 -7.65 33.39 7.81
N ALA A 286 -7.78 33.07 6.51
CA ALA A 286 -8.71 32.08 5.99
C ALA A 286 -8.14 30.65 6.04
N MET A 287 -6.88 30.47 6.48
CA MET A 287 -6.30 29.14 6.65
C MET A 287 -6.90 28.46 7.89
N PRO A 288 -7.52 27.28 7.75
CA PRO A 288 -8.04 26.51 8.89
C PRO A 288 -6.93 25.84 9.71
#